data_AF-A0A165F6V4-F1
#
_entry.id   AF-A0A165F6V4-F1
#
_cell.length_a   1.000
_cell.length_b   1.000
_cell.length_c   1.000
_cell.angle_alpha   90.00
_cell.angle_beta   90.00
_cell.angle_gamma   90.00
#
_symmetry.space_group_name_H-M   'P 1'
#
loop_
_entity.id
_entity.type
_entity.pdbx_description
1 polymer ?
#
loop_
_entity_poly.entity_id
_entity_poly.type
_entity_poly.pdbx_seq_one_letter_code
_entity_poly.pdbx_strand_id
1 'polypeptide(L)'
;MKPLDLETLDLAVRTAVAARDWETLARLDSRLSTYLALLPAIDDSRAIERLRASYEEALAACEAARTELEQRLTALGRSKEGHLAYALASQWGEA
;
A
#
# COMPACT_ATOMS: atom_id res chain seq x y z
N MET A 1 16.48 18.18 14.84
CA MET A 1 15.61 17.71 13.75
C MET A 1 15.30 18.89 12.84
N LYS A 2 15.49 18.76 11.52
CA LYS A 2 15.06 19.78 10.56
C LYS A 2 13.52 19.83 10.59
N PRO A 3 12.87 21.02 10.53
CA PRO A 3 11.41 21.09 10.43
C PRO A 3 10.96 20.26 9.23
N LEU A 4 9.93 19.44 9.44
CA LEU A 4 9.36 18.63 8.39
C LEU A 4 8.54 19.56 7.51
N ASP A 5 8.99 19.76 6.27
CA ASP A 5 8.23 20.51 5.29
C ASP A 5 7.05 19.64 4.82
N LEU A 6 5.85 20.07 5.18
CA LEU A 6 4.60 19.37 4.88
C LEU A 6 4.34 19.31 3.37
N GLU A 7 4.82 20.29 2.59
CA GLU A 7 4.65 20.29 1.13
C GLU A 7 5.57 19.26 0.47
N THR A 8 6.82 19.19 0.93
CA THR A 8 7.76 18.14 0.49
C THR A 8 7.25 16.75 0.87
N LEU A 9 6.62 16.59 2.04
CA LEU A 9 6.04 15.32 2.46
C LEU A 9 4.85 14.92 1.57
N ASP A 10 3.95 15.86 1.28
CA ASP A 10 2.80 15.65 0.40
C ASP A 10 3.23 15.16 -0.99
N LEU A 11 4.21 15.85 -1.59
CA LEU A 11 4.77 15.47 -2.89
C LEU A 11 5.44 14.08 -2.84
N ALA A 12 6.17 13.77 -1.76
CA ALA A 12 6.82 12.47 -1.59
C ALA A 12 5.79 11.34 -1.48
N VAL A 13 4.69 11.54 -0.75
CA VAL A 13 3.58 10.56 -0.63
C VAL A 13 2.94 10.33 -2.00
N ARG A 14 2.54 11.41 -2.70
CA ARG A 14 1.95 11.30 -4.04
C ARG A 14 2.85 10.57 -5.04
N THR A 15 4.15 10.87 -5.00
CA THR A 15 5.15 10.23 -5.87
C THR A 15 5.30 8.75 -5.56
N ALA A 16 5.37 8.39 -4.28
CA ALA A 16 5.49 6.99 -3.86
C ALA A 16 4.22 6.18 -4.18
N VAL A 17 3.02 6.77 -4.05
CA VAL A 17 1.76 6.15 -4.51
C VAL A 17 1.77 5.91 -6.02
N ALA A 18 2.16 6.92 -6.81
CA ALA A 18 2.22 6.80 -8.27
C ALA A 18 3.22 5.73 -8.72
N ALA A 19 4.35 5.60 -8.02
CA ALA A 19 5.37 4.58 -8.27
C ALA A 19 5.01 3.20 -7.69
N ARG A 20 3.91 3.07 -6.93
CA ARG A 20 3.57 1.88 -6.12
C ARG A 20 4.70 1.45 -5.19
N ASP A 21 5.46 2.42 -4.68
CA ASP A 21 6.58 2.20 -3.77
C ASP A 21 6.09 2.17 -2.32
N TRP A 22 5.57 1.00 -1.94
CA TRP A 22 4.98 0.77 -0.63
C TRP A 22 6.00 0.85 0.52
N GLU A 23 7.27 0.53 0.25
CA GLU A 23 8.33 0.61 1.25
C GLU A 23 8.65 2.07 1.59
N THR A 24 8.74 2.92 0.57
CA THR A 24 8.90 4.36 0.77
C THR A 24 7.71 4.96 1.50
N LEU A 25 6.47 4.55 1.19
CA LEU A 25 5.28 5.00 1.92
C LEU A 25 5.33 4.64 3.42
N ALA A 26 5.69 3.40 3.77
CA ALA A 26 5.82 2.98 5.17
C ALA A 26 6.90 3.77 5.93
N ARG A 27 8.01 4.11 5.27
CA ARG A 27 9.08 4.92 5.84
C ARG A 27 8.65 6.36 6.09
N LEU A 28 7.89 6.94 5.14
CA LEU A 28 7.33 8.28 5.29
C LEU A 28 6.32 8.33 6.43
N ASP A 29 5.48 7.31 6.57
CA ASP A 29 4.51 7.18 7.68
C ASP A 29 5.17 7.07 9.05
N SER A 30 6.20 6.23 9.19
CA SER A 30 6.97 6.12 10.43
C SER A 30 7.65 7.46 10.81
N ARG A 31 8.15 8.19 9.81
CA ARG A 31 8.76 9.49 10.02
C ARG A 31 7.75 10.56 10.42
N LEU A 32 6.56 10.55 9.81
CA LEU A 32 5.46 11.46 10.15
C LEU A 32 4.92 11.18 11.55
N SER A 33 4.67 9.93 11.92
CA SER A 33 4.20 9.56 13.26
C SER A 33 5.20 9.97 14.35
N THR A 34 6.50 9.76 14.11
CA THR A 34 7.56 10.23 15.01
C THR A 34 7.57 11.76 15.13
N TYR A 35 7.37 12.47 14.02
CA TYR A 35 7.32 13.93 14.00
C TYR A 35 6.09 14.47 14.76
N LEU A 36 4.91 13.89 14.55
CA LEU A 36 3.67 14.24 15.25
C LEU A 36 3.74 13.94 16.75
N ALA A 37 4.46 12.90 17.16
CA ALA A 37 4.66 12.58 18.57
C ALA A 37 5.63 13.55 19.28
N LEU A 38 6.51 14.22 18.55
CA LEU A 38 7.58 15.06 19.09
C LEU A 38 7.28 16.57 19.08
N LEU A 39 6.30 17.05 18.31
CA LEU A 39 5.97 18.48 18.23
C LEU A 39 4.63 18.83 18.90
N PRO A 40 4.51 20.03 19.49
CA PRO A 40 3.21 20.59 19.83
C PRO A 40 2.46 20.98 18.55
N ALA A 41 1.13 21.09 18.68
CA ALA A 41 0.16 21.31 17.60
C ALA A 41 0.71 22.13 16.42
N ILE A 42 0.67 21.51 15.23
CA ILE A 42 0.95 22.20 13.97
C ILE A 42 -0.14 23.25 13.77
N ASP A 43 0.25 24.53 13.70
CA ASP A 43 -0.69 25.67 13.65
C ASP A 43 -1.23 25.95 12.22
N ASP A 44 -0.74 25.21 11.23
CA ASP A 44 -1.17 25.31 9.83
C ASP A 44 -2.21 24.23 9.49
N SER A 45 -3.46 24.51 9.83
CA SER A 45 -4.59 23.61 9.61
C SER A 45 -4.82 23.25 8.14
N ARG A 46 -4.55 24.17 7.21
CA ARG A 46 -4.70 23.91 5.76
C ARG A 46 -3.65 22.94 5.25
N ALA A 47 -2.40 23.08 5.70
CA ALA A 47 -1.34 22.15 5.32
C ALA A 47 -1.62 20.73 5.86
N ILE A 48 -2.17 20.62 7.07
CA ILE A 48 -2.60 19.34 7.66
C ILE A 48 -3.76 18.72 6.88
N GLU A 49 -4.79 19.50 6.52
CA GLU A 49 -5.93 19.00 5.74
C GLU A 49 -5.50 18.46 4.37
N ARG A 50 -4.61 19.17 3.65
CA ARG A 50 -4.04 18.67 2.39
C ARG A 50 -3.28 17.37 2.59
N LEU A 51 -2.40 17.31 3.59
CA LEU A 51 -1.61 16.12 3.88
C LEU A 51 -2.51 14.93 4.22
N ARG A 52 -3.57 15.17 5.00
CA ARG A 52 -4.57 14.15 5.34
C ARG A 52 -5.26 13.62 4.08
N ALA A 53 -5.70 14.50 3.18
CA ALA A 53 -6.33 14.08 1.93
C ALA A 53 -5.40 13.20 1.09
N SER A 54 -4.12 13.58 0.95
CA SER A 54 -3.14 12.78 0.23
C SER A 54 -2.85 11.43 0.90
N TYR A 55 -2.90 11.36 2.23
CA TYR A 55 -2.80 10.09 2.97
C TYR A 55 -4.04 9.21 2.80
N GLU A 56 -5.25 9.78 2.78
CA GLU A 56 -6.48 9.04 2.52
C GLU A 56 -6.46 8.46 1.08
N GLU A 57 -5.99 9.22 0.09
CA GLU A 57 -5.76 8.72 -1.28
C GLU A 57 -4.72 7.58 -1.31
N ALA A 58 -3.62 7.73 -0.56
CA ALA A 58 -2.59 6.69 -0.47
C ALA A 58 -3.13 5.39 0.15
N LEU A 59 -3.94 5.49 1.20
CA LEU A 59 -4.59 4.34 1.84
C LEU A 59 -5.54 3.63 0.88
N ALA A 60 -6.38 4.38 0.16
CA ALA A 60 -7.27 3.81 -0.85
C ALA A 60 -6.49 3.09 -1.96
N ALA A 61 -5.36 3.66 -2.41
CA ALA A 61 -4.49 3.02 -3.40
C ALA A 61 -3.85 1.73 -2.87
N CYS A 62 -3.40 1.71 -1.62
CA CYS A 62 -2.88 0.53 -0.94
C CYS A 62 -3.96 -0.57 -0.81
N GLU A 63 -5.18 -0.22 -0.43
CA GLU A 63 -6.30 -1.17 -0.33
C GLU A 63 -6.66 -1.77 -1.69
N ALA A 64 -6.74 -0.94 -2.74
CA ALA A 64 -6.99 -1.42 -4.10
C ALA A 64 -5.90 -2.38 -4.57
N ALA A 65 -4.63 -2.07 -4.30
CA ALA A 65 -3.49 -2.95 -4.63
C ALA A 65 -3.55 -4.26 -3.83
N ARG A 66 -3.95 -4.22 -2.56
CA ARG A 66 -4.15 -5.42 -1.74
C ARG A 66 -5.26 -6.30 -2.31
N THR A 67 -6.41 -5.74 -2.65
CA THR A 67 -7.53 -6.49 -3.25
C THR A 67 -7.11 -7.11 -4.59
N GLU A 68 -6.35 -6.38 -5.42
CA GLU A 68 -5.80 -6.91 -6.67
C GLU A 68 -4.87 -8.12 -6.41
N LEU A 69 -4.00 -8.03 -5.41
CA LEU A 69 -3.12 -9.13 -5.02
C LEU A 69 -3.89 -10.35 -4.48
N GLU A 70 -4.91 -10.14 -3.64
CA GLU A 70 -5.77 -11.21 -3.12
C GLU A 70 -6.52 -11.94 -4.25
N GLN A 71 -7.00 -11.19 -5.25
CA GLN A 71 -7.64 -11.77 -6.44
C GLN A 71 -6.65 -12.61 -7.26
N ARG A 72 -5.44 -12.09 -7.50
CA ARG A 72 -4.39 -12.83 -8.22
C ARG A 72 -3.97 -14.10 -7.48
N LEU A 73 -3.84 -14.03 -6.16
CA LEU A 73 -3.47 -15.17 -5.33
C LEU A 73 -4.56 -16.25 -5.34
N THR A 74 -5.83 -15.83 -5.29
CA THR A 74 -6.99 -16.72 -5.46
C THR A 74 -7.00 -17.38 -6.84
N ALA A 75 -6.72 -16.63 -7.91
CA ALA A 75 -6.65 -17.16 -9.27
C ALA A 75 -5.52 -18.19 -9.43
N LEU A 76 -4.33 -17.92 -8.86
CA LEU A 76 -3.21 -18.86 -8.83
C LEU A 76 -3.55 -20.13 -8.03
N GLY A 77 -4.23 -20.00 -6.90
CA GLY A 77 -4.72 -21.13 -6.11
C GLY A 77 -5.64 -22.04 -6.92
N ARG A 78 -6.64 -21.46 -7.59
CA ARG A 78 -7.56 -22.20 -8.47
C ARG A 78 -6.87 -22.84 -9.66
N SER A 79 -5.89 -22.17 -10.28
CA SER A 79 -5.08 -22.75 -11.36
C SER A 79 -4.29 -23.96 -10.86
N LYS A 80 -3.67 -23.86 -9.68
CA LYS A 80 -2.92 -24.96 -9.07
C LYS A 80 -3.83 -26.15 -8.73
N GLU A 81 -5.01 -25.90 -8.17
CA GLU A 81 -6.02 -26.94 -7.91
C GLU A 81 -6.50 -27.61 -9.20
N GLY A 82 -6.74 -26.83 -10.26
CA GLY A 82 -7.10 -27.34 -11.58
C GLY A 82 -6.00 -28.24 -12.17
N HIS A 83 -4.75 -27.79 -12.14
CA HIS A 83 -3.62 -28.61 -12.59
C HIS A 83 -3.45 -29.90 -11.79
N LEU A 84 -3.66 -29.86 -10.46
CA LEU A 84 -3.63 -31.04 -9.60
C LEU A 84 -4.79 -32.01 -9.91
N ALA A 85 -6.00 -31.49 -10.13
CA ALA A 85 -7.16 -32.30 -10.52
C ALA A 85 -6.95 -33.00 -11.87
N TYR A 86 -6.36 -32.30 -12.85
CA TYR A 86 -6.00 -32.89 -14.14
C TYR A 86 -4.92 -33.98 -14.01
N ALA A 87 -3.88 -33.75 -13.21
CA ALA A 87 -2.81 -34.73 -12.98
C ALA A 87 -3.31 -36.00 -12.24
N LEU A 88 -4.23 -35.84 -11.29
CA LEU A 88 -4.88 -36.96 -10.62
C LEU A 88 -5.82 -37.73 -11.57
N ALA A 89 -6.59 -37.01 -12.39
CA ALA A 89 -7.47 -37.64 -13.38
C ALA A 89 -6.68 -38.41 -14.46
N SER A 90 -5.50 -37.92 -14.89
CA SER A 90 -4.66 -38.64 -15.85
C SER A 90 -4.07 -39.92 -15.25
N GLN A 91 -3.71 -39.92 -13.96
CA GLN A 91 -3.22 -41.13 -13.27
C GLN A 91 -4.29 -42.22 -13.14
N TRP A 92 -5.58 -41.86 -13.14
CA TRP A 92 -6.69 -42.80 -12.99
C TRP A 92 -7.26 -43.26 -14.34
N GLY A 93 -6.91 -42.60 -15.45
CA GLY A 93 -7.30 -42.98 -16.80
C GLY A 93 -6.33 -43.93 -17.52
N GLU A 94 -5.16 -44.21 -16.93
CA GLU A 94 -4.16 -45.15 -17.45
C GLU A 94 -4.17 -46.53 -16.74
N ALA A 95 -5.17 -46.80 -15.89
CA ALA A 95 -5.41 -48.11 -15.26
C ALA A 95 -6.58 -48.85 -15.93
#